data_AF-A0A376KL63-F1
#
_entry.id   AF-A0A376KL63-F1
#
_cell.length_a   1.000
_cell.length_b   1.000
_cell.length_c   1.000
_cell.angle_alpha   90.00
_cell.angle_beta   90.00
_cell.angle_gamma   90.00
#
_symmetry.space_group_name_H-M   'P 1'
#
loop_
_entity.id
_entity.type
_entity.pdbx_description
1 polymer ?
#
loop_
_entity_poly.entity_id
_entity_poly.type
_entity_poly.pdbx_seq_one_letter_code
_entity_poly.pdbx_strand_id
1 'polypeptide(L)'
;MSQRITIDPVTRIEGHLRIDCEIENGVVSKAWASGTMWRGMEEIVKNRDPRDAWMIVQRICGVCTTTHALSSVRAAESALNIDVPVNAQYIRNIILAAHTTHDHIVHFYQLSALDWVDITSALQADPTKASEMLKGVSTWHLNSPEEFTKVQNKIKDLVASGQLGIFANGYWGHPAMKLPPEVNLIAVAHYLQALECQRDANRVVALLGGKTPHIQNLAVGGVANPINLDGLGVLNLERLMYIKSFIDKLSDFVEQVYKVDTAVIAAFYPEWLTRGKGAVNYLSVPEFPTDSKNGSFLFPGGYIENADLSSYRPITSHSDEYLIKGIQESAKHSWYKDEAPQAPWEGTTIPAYDGWSDDGKYSWVKSPTFYGKTVEVGPLANMLVKLAAGRESTQNKLE
;
A
#
# COMPACT_ATOMS: atom_id res chain seq x y z
N MET A 1 -25.81 25.87 -10.45
CA MET A 1 -25.19 26.49 -9.25
C MET A 1 -24.01 25.62 -8.88
N SER A 2 -22.83 26.21 -8.69
CA SER A 2 -21.65 25.47 -8.23
C SER A 2 -21.79 25.19 -6.73
N GLN A 3 -21.53 23.95 -6.31
CA GLN A 3 -21.57 23.52 -4.92
C GLN A 3 -20.15 23.14 -4.48
N ARG A 4 -19.73 23.60 -3.29
CA ARG A 4 -18.50 23.14 -2.64
C ARG A 4 -18.82 22.10 -1.59
N ILE A 5 -18.07 21.01 -1.56
CA ILE A 5 -18.10 20.02 -0.48
C ILE A 5 -16.71 19.84 0.13
N THR A 6 -16.69 19.42 1.38
CA THR A 6 -15.47 19.09 2.13
C THR A 6 -15.67 17.74 2.81
N ILE A 7 -14.68 16.86 2.68
CA ILE A 7 -14.60 15.56 3.35
C ILE A 7 -13.41 15.67 4.32
N ASP A 8 -13.71 15.92 5.59
CA ASP A 8 -12.73 16.00 6.67
C ASP A 8 -13.37 15.46 7.97
N PRO A 9 -12.94 14.29 8.47
CA PRO A 9 -11.81 13.49 7.98
C PRO A 9 -12.18 12.61 6.77
N VAL A 10 -11.21 12.37 5.89
CA VAL A 10 -11.21 11.15 5.06
C VAL A 10 -10.85 9.99 5.97
N THR A 11 -11.79 9.05 6.14
CA THR A 11 -11.60 7.85 6.98
C THR A 11 -11.08 6.65 6.18
N ARG A 12 -10.71 5.55 6.86
CA ARG A 12 -10.17 4.32 6.25
C ARG A 12 -8.90 4.55 5.42
N ILE A 13 -8.09 5.51 5.85
CA ILE A 13 -6.72 5.73 5.39
C ILE A 13 -5.78 5.81 6.60
N GLU A 14 -4.48 5.86 6.35
CA GLU A 14 -3.52 6.25 7.39
C GLU A 14 -3.43 7.78 7.48
N GLY A 15 -3.30 8.30 8.70
CA GLY A 15 -3.06 9.72 8.93
C GLY A 15 -4.29 10.62 8.81
N HIS A 16 -4.04 11.87 8.40
CA HIS A 16 -5.04 12.94 8.39
C HIS A 16 -5.09 13.62 7.03
N LEU A 17 -6.18 13.37 6.29
CA LEU A 17 -6.42 13.92 4.96
C LEU A 17 -7.78 14.62 4.94
N ARG A 18 -7.77 15.79 4.31
CA ARG A 18 -8.95 16.55 3.92
C ARG A 18 -9.03 16.62 2.40
N ILE A 19 -10.23 16.41 1.85
CA ILE A 19 -10.52 16.58 0.43
C ILE A 19 -11.61 17.63 0.26
N ASP A 20 -11.36 18.61 -0.60
CA ASP A 20 -12.33 19.61 -1.01
C ASP A 20 -12.64 19.43 -2.49
N CYS A 21 -13.92 19.55 -2.87
CA CYS A 21 -14.36 19.44 -4.25
C CYS A 21 -15.36 20.53 -4.61
N GLU A 22 -15.15 21.18 -5.75
CA GLU A 22 -16.18 21.94 -6.44
C GLU A 22 -16.96 21.01 -7.36
N ILE A 23 -18.29 21.15 -7.34
CA ILE A 23 -19.22 20.32 -8.09
C ILE A 23 -20.05 21.23 -8.99
N GLU A 24 -19.98 20.96 -10.28
CA GLU A 24 -20.76 21.61 -11.32
C GLU A 24 -21.55 20.55 -12.07
N ASN A 25 -22.87 20.74 -12.16
CA ASN A 25 -23.77 19.86 -12.89
C ASN A 25 -23.68 18.39 -12.46
N GLY A 26 -23.42 18.15 -11.17
CA GLY A 26 -23.29 16.81 -10.59
C GLY A 26 -21.92 16.14 -10.84
N VAL A 27 -20.94 16.86 -11.38
CA VAL A 27 -19.58 16.37 -11.66
C VAL A 27 -18.56 17.22 -10.91
N VAL A 28 -17.53 16.59 -10.35
CA VAL A 28 -16.41 17.32 -9.74
C VAL A 28 -15.65 18.10 -10.82
N SER A 29 -15.60 19.42 -10.71
CA SER A 29 -14.90 20.31 -11.64
C SER A 29 -13.49 20.67 -11.18
N LYS A 30 -13.26 20.73 -9.86
CA LYS A 30 -11.96 21.01 -9.23
C LYS A 30 -11.87 20.32 -7.88
N ALA A 31 -10.67 19.89 -7.49
CA ALA A 31 -10.42 19.25 -6.22
C ALA A 31 -9.10 19.70 -5.57
N TRP A 32 -9.04 19.66 -4.25
CA TRP A 32 -7.85 19.92 -3.44
C TRP A 32 -7.65 18.78 -2.45
N ALA A 33 -6.38 18.35 -2.29
CA ALA A 33 -5.98 17.33 -1.32
C ALA A 33 -5.02 17.91 -0.28
N SER A 34 -5.39 17.82 0.99
CA SER A 34 -4.64 18.45 2.08
C SER A 34 -4.26 17.45 3.15
N GLY A 35 -2.96 17.22 3.30
CA GLY A 35 -2.44 16.58 4.51
C GLY A 35 -2.54 17.58 5.66
N THR A 36 -3.33 17.25 6.68
CA THR A 36 -3.66 18.18 7.77
C THR A 36 -2.79 17.96 9.02
N MET A 37 -1.74 17.15 8.91
CA MET A 37 -0.78 16.87 9.99
C MET A 37 0.67 16.88 9.51
N TRP A 38 1.57 17.38 10.36
CA TRP A 38 3.01 17.34 10.18
C TRP A 38 3.72 17.03 11.50
N ARG A 39 4.85 16.30 11.44
CA ARG A 39 5.67 15.91 12.61
C ARG A 39 7.12 16.37 12.57
N GLY A 40 7.64 16.80 11.41
CA GLY A 40 9.03 17.24 11.27
C GLY A 40 10.09 16.15 11.41
N MET A 41 9.80 14.94 10.93
CA MET A 41 10.71 13.79 11.05
C MET A 41 12.10 14.03 10.41
N GLU A 42 12.15 14.80 9.32
CA GLU A 42 13.39 15.21 8.64
C GLU A 42 14.28 16.09 9.53
N GLU A 43 13.68 17.02 10.28
CA GLU A 43 14.41 17.87 11.23
C GLU A 43 14.83 17.06 12.47
N ILE A 44 13.95 16.18 12.96
CA ILE A 44 14.23 15.35 14.14
C ILE A 44 15.43 14.43 13.93
N VAL A 45 15.62 13.87 12.73
CA VAL A 45 16.74 12.96 12.43
C VAL A 45 18.06 13.67 12.15
N LYS A 46 18.04 14.99 11.90
CA LYS A 46 19.23 15.80 11.65
C LYS A 46 20.21 15.75 12.82
N ASN A 47 21.52 15.83 12.53
CA ASN A 47 22.62 15.80 13.51
C ASN A 47 22.68 14.53 14.38
N ARG A 48 22.13 13.42 13.89
CA ARG A 48 22.25 12.09 14.52
C ARG A 48 23.19 11.21 13.73
N ASP A 49 23.64 10.13 14.37
CA ASP A 49 24.45 9.13 13.70
C ASP A 49 23.64 8.49 12.54
N PRO A 50 24.21 8.35 11.32
CA PRO A 50 23.51 7.69 10.20
C PRO A 50 22.99 6.28 10.54
N ARG A 51 23.64 5.58 11.48
CA ARG A 51 23.23 4.24 11.94
C ARG A 51 21.96 4.24 12.79
N ASP A 52 21.60 5.37 13.39
CA ASP A 52 20.40 5.53 14.22
C ASP A 52 19.17 5.94 13.40
N ALA A 53 19.40 6.49 12.20
CA ALA A 53 18.35 7.12 11.38
C ALA A 53 17.18 6.18 11.11
N TRP A 54 17.45 4.92 10.75
CA TRP A 54 16.41 3.96 10.37
C TRP A 54 15.42 3.67 11.50
N MET A 55 15.87 3.68 12.77
CA MET A 55 14.99 3.49 13.91
C MET A 55 14.07 4.69 14.11
N ILE A 56 14.53 5.89 13.79
CA ILE A 56 13.74 7.12 13.93
C ILE A 56 12.74 7.23 12.78
N VAL A 57 13.21 7.16 11.54
CA VAL A 57 12.36 7.39 10.36
C VAL A 57 11.41 6.23 10.07
N GLN A 58 11.66 5.03 10.61
CA GLN A 58 10.66 3.96 10.62
C GLN A 58 9.36 4.37 11.32
N ARG A 59 9.39 5.34 12.23
CA ARG A 59 8.20 5.88 12.90
C ARG A 59 7.47 6.94 12.07
N ILE A 60 7.91 7.21 10.83
CA ILE A 60 7.10 7.97 9.88
C ILE A 60 5.75 7.27 9.70
N CYS A 61 5.70 5.95 9.53
CA CYS A 61 4.41 5.25 9.39
C CYS A 61 4.43 3.86 10.03
N GLY A 62 3.33 3.52 10.72
CA GLY A 62 3.09 2.21 11.30
C GLY A 62 2.35 1.23 10.37
N VAL A 63 1.60 1.74 9.40
CA VAL A 63 0.92 0.94 8.38
C VAL A 63 1.97 0.38 7.42
N CYS A 64 2.63 1.23 6.62
CA CYS A 64 3.74 0.84 5.77
C CYS A 64 5.07 0.72 6.55
N THR A 65 5.03 0.08 7.72
CA THR A 65 6.21 -0.25 8.53
C THR A 65 7.28 -0.97 7.69
N THR A 66 8.52 -1.13 8.19
CA THR A 66 9.66 -1.71 7.43
C THR A 66 10.19 -0.78 6.32
N THR A 67 9.33 -0.16 5.52
CA THR A 67 9.72 0.54 4.28
C THR A 67 10.70 1.69 4.54
N HIS A 68 10.38 2.61 5.44
CA HIS A 68 11.27 3.72 5.80
C HIS A 68 12.55 3.25 6.51
N ALA A 69 12.48 2.16 7.27
CA ALA A 69 13.66 1.56 7.90
C ALA A 69 14.64 1.05 6.83
N LEU A 70 14.11 0.30 5.85
CA LEU A 70 14.86 -0.28 4.75
C LEU A 70 15.42 0.81 3.82
N SER A 71 14.61 1.81 3.47
CA SER A 71 15.05 2.96 2.69
C SER A 71 16.18 3.72 3.40
N SER A 72 16.08 3.92 4.71
CA SER A 72 17.10 4.63 5.49
C SER A 72 18.43 3.90 5.55
N VAL A 73 18.46 2.58 5.80
CA VAL A 73 19.73 1.83 5.77
C VAL A 73 20.32 1.80 4.37
N ARG A 74 19.50 1.67 3.32
CA ARG A 74 19.95 1.73 1.91
C ARG A 74 20.55 3.10 1.57
N ALA A 75 19.97 4.19 2.06
CA ALA A 75 20.51 5.54 1.85
C ALA A 75 21.88 5.72 2.52
N ALA A 76 22.04 5.23 3.76
CA ALA A 76 23.34 5.25 4.44
C ALA A 76 24.38 4.34 3.77
N GLU A 77 23.96 3.15 3.32
CA GLU A 77 24.80 2.20 2.56
C GLU A 77 25.27 2.81 1.24
N SER A 78 24.38 3.52 0.53
CA SER A 78 24.71 4.27 -0.69
C SER A 78 25.76 5.35 -0.40
N ALA A 79 25.54 6.20 0.61
CA ALA A 79 26.47 7.27 0.97
C ALA A 79 27.86 6.76 1.40
N LEU A 80 27.93 5.55 1.96
CA LEU A 80 29.16 4.93 2.44
C LEU A 80 29.75 3.89 1.47
N ASN A 81 29.15 3.71 0.29
CA ASN A 81 29.53 2.70 -0.71
C ASN A 81 29.62 1.28 -0.12
N ILE A 82 28.63 0.89 0.69
CA ILE A 82 28.59 -0.43 1.35
C ILE A 82 27.88 -1.45 0.47
N ASP A 83 28.58 -2.54 0.19
CA ASP A 83 28.01 -3.76 -0.38
C ASP A 83 27.32 -4.59 0.71
N VAL A 84 26.02 -4.87 0.55
CA VAL A 84 25.25 -5.62 1.54
C VAL A 84 25.41 -7.12 1.30
N PRO A 85 25.70 -7.93 2.34
CA PRO A 85 25.76 -9.38 2.21
C PRO A 85 24.45 -9.96 1.66
N VAL A 86 24.55 -10.91 0.73
CA VAL A 86 23.38 -11.43 0.00
C VAL A 86 22.32 -12.06 0.94
N ASN A 87 22.74 -12.72 2.04
CA ASN A 87 21.81 -13.24 3.04
C ASN A 87 21.00 -12.13 3.74
N ALA A 88 21.60 -10.96 3.94
CA ALA A 88 20.89 -9.81 4.47
C ALA A 88 19.88 -9.27 3.44
N GLN A 89 20.21 -9.28 2.14
CA GLN A 89 19.24 -8.96 1.09
C GLN A 89 18.06 -9.93 1.10
N TYR A 90 18.30 -11.24 1.23
CA TYR A 90 17.22 -12.23 1.31
C TYR A 90 16.30 -11.98 2.51
N ILE A 91 16.85 -11.73 3.69
CA ILE A 91 16.05 -11.40 4.89
C ILE A 91 15.26 -10.11 4.67
N ARG A 92 15.89 -9.04 4.18
CA ARG A 92 15.22 -7.77 3.86
C ARG A 92 14.07 -7.96 2.85
N ASN A 93 14.30 -8.76 1.81
CA ASN A 93 13.33 -9.05 0.76
C ASN A 93 12.15 -9.86 1.29
N ILE A 94 12.39 -10.88 2.12
CA ILE A 94 11.31 -11.69 2.73
C ILE A 94 10.44 -10.80 3.63
N ILE A 95 11.05 -9.95 4.45
CA ILE A 95 10.32 -9.02 5.32
C ILE A 95 9.50 -8.05 4.47
N LEU A 96 10.09 -7.42 3.45
CA LEU A 96 9.38 -6.47 2.58
C LEU A 96 8.22 -7.16 1.84
N ALA A 97 8.44 -8.33 1.25
CA ALA A 97 7.40 -9.06 0.54
C ALA A 97 6.23 -9.46 1.47
N ALA A 98 6.53 -10.04 2.64
CA ALA A 98 5.51 -10.41 3.61
C ALA A 98 4.76 -9.20 4.17
N HIS A 99 5.46 -8.10 4.44
CA HIS A 99 4.84 -6.84 4.85
C HIS A 99 3.90 -6.31 3.77
N THR A 100 4.32 -6.26 2.51
CA THR A 100 3.48 -5.80 1.40
C THR A 100 2.27 -6.72 1.16
N THR A 101 2.42 -8.04 1.35
CA THR A 101 1.27 -8.97 1.33
C THR A 101 0.26 -8.62 2.41
N HIS A 102 0.71 -8.38 3.65
CA HIS A 102 -0.15 -7.90 4.72
C HIS A 102 -0.83 -6.57 4.35
N ASP A 103 -0.05 -5.58 3.91
CA ASP A 103 -0.52 -4.21 3.64
C ASP A 103 -1.60 -4.21 2.54
N HIS A 104 -1.35 -4.89 1.41
CA HIS A 104 -2.32 -4.95 0.31
C HIS A 104 -3.61 -5.70 0.65
N ILE A 105 -3.53 -6.78 1.44
CA ILE A 105 -4.73 -7.48 1.92
C ILE A 105 -5.55 -6.55 2.83
N VAL A 106 -4.91 -5.91 3.82
CA VAL A 106 -5.60 -4.98 4.73
C VAL A 106 -6.17 -3.80 3.99
N HIS A 107 -5.46 -3.26 3.00
CA HIS A 107 -5.95 -2.17 2.16
C HIS A 107 -7.21 -2.58 1.40
N PHE A 108 -7.18 -3.68 0.64
CA PHE A 108 -8.32 -4.11 -0.15
C PHE A 108 -9.57 -4.35 0.72
N TYR A 109 -9.42 -5.08 1.82
CA TYR A 109 -10.56 -5.47 2.67
C TYR A 109 -10.91 -4.41 3.71
N GLN A 110 -10.01 -4.14 4.65
CA GLN A 110 -10.30 -3.30 5.82
C GLN A 110 -10.40 -1.81 5.47
N LEU A 111 -9.66 -1.35 4.44
CA LEU A 111 -9.67 0.05 4.06
C LEU A 111 -10.62 0.34 2.90
N SER A 112 -10.64 -0.47 1.83
CA SER A 112 -11.37 -0.12 0.60
C SER A 112 -12.70 -0.83 0.38
N ALA A 113 -12.89 -2.07 0.85
CA ALA A 113 -14.06 -2.87 0.46
C ALA A 113 -15.39 -2.19 0.78
N LEU A 114 -15.48 -1.43 1.88
CA LEU A 114 -16.71 -0.75 2.31
C LEU A 114 -17.10 0.47 1.47
N ASP A 115 -16.32 0.81 0.44
CA ASP A 115 -16.74 1.74 -0.63
C ASP A 115 -17.61 1.04 -1.69
N TRP A 116 -17.52 -0.29 -1.77
CA TRP A 116 -18.12 -1.13 -2.82
C TRP A 116 -19.14 -2.13 -2.26
N VAL A 117 -19.01 -2.46 -0.97
CA VAL A 117 -19.78 -3.50 -0.29
C VAL A 117 -20.77 -2.87 0.67
N ASP A 118 -22.04 -3.22 0.52
CA ASP A 118 -23.12 -2.85 1.44
C ASP A 118 -23.40 -3.98 2.44
N ILE A 119 -22.97 -3.79 3.68
CA ILE A 119 -23.14 -4.81 4.73
C ILE A 119 -24.60 -5.02 5.15
N THR A 120 -25.48 -4.04 4.91
CA THR A 120 -26.91 -4.16 5.25
C THR A 120 -27.64 -4.95 4.17
N SER A 121 -27.20 -4.83 2.92
CA SER A 121 -27.64 -5.67 1.81
C SER A 121 -27.28 -7.15 2.04
N ALA A 122 -26.12 -7.44 2.64
CA ALA A 122 -25.70 -8.81 2.98
C ALA A 122 -26.69 -9.56 3.90
N LEU A 123 -27.52 -8.86 4.68
CA LEU A 123 -28.58 -9.47 5.50
C LEU A 123 -29.73 -10.07 4.68
N GLN A 124 -29.86 -9.66 3.42
CA GLN A 124 -30.91 -10.11 2.50
C GLN A 124 -30.46 -11.29 1.63
N ALA A 125 -29.18 -11.67 1.73
CA ALA A 125 -28.58 -12.72 0.91
C ALA A 125 -29.12 -14.11 1.25
N ASP A 126 -29.20 -14.97 0.24
CA ASP A 126 -29.32 -16.42 0.43
C ASP A 126 -27.90 -17.05 0.51
N PRO A 127 -27.49 -17.60 1.66
CA PRO A 127 -26.16 -18.20 1.82
C PRO A 127 -25.86 -19.36 0.86
N THR A 128 -26.88 -20.09 0.43
CA THR A 128 -26.71 -21.20 -0.53
C THR A 128 -26.39 -20.65 -1.91
N LYS A 129 -27.11 -19.60 -2.36
CA LYS A 129 -26.83 -18.93 -3.63
C LYS A 129 -25.47 -18.24 -3.64
N ALA A 130 -25.09 -17.62 -2.53
CA ALA A 130 -23.76 -17.03 -2.35
C ALA A 130 -22.65 -18.08 -2.49
N SER A 131 -22.83 -19.28 -1.93
CA SER A 131 -21.89 -20.40 -2.14
C SER A 131 -21.88 -20.89 -3.59
N GLU A 132 -23.05 -21.01 -4.21
CA GLU A 132 -23.18 -21.51 -5.57
C GLU A 132 -22.53 -20.62 -6.62
N MET A 133 -22.60 -19.30 -6.48
CA MET A 133 -22.00 -18.37 -7.44
C MET A 133 -20.47 -18.40 -7.49
N LEU A 134 -19.82 -18.94 -6.46
CA LEU A 134 -18.36 -19.11 -6.44
C LEU A 134 -17.90 -20.48 -6.95
N LYS A 135 -18.83 -21.42 -7.20
CA LYS A 135 -18.49 -22.72 -7.78
C LYS A 135 -17.89 -22.53 -9.18
N GLY A 136 -16.67 -23.01 -9.37
CA GLY A 136 -15.92 -22.84 -10.62
C GLY A 136 -15.24 -21.47 -10.79
N VAL A 137 -15.47 -20.53 -9.85
CA VAL A 137 -14.80 -19.22 -9.81
C VAL A 137 -13.62 -19.26 -8.85
N SER A 138 -13.78 -19.89 -7.69
CA SER A 138 -12.73 -20.05 -6.68
C SER A 138 -12.70 -21.48 -6.15
N THR A 139 -11.50 -21.96 -5.82
CA THR A 139 -11.27 -23.22 -5.10
C THR A 139 -11.15 -23.02 -3.58
N TRP A 140 -11.40 -21.80 -3.09
CA TRP A 140 -11.28 -21.47 -1.67
C TRP A 140 -12.26 -22.28 -0.83
N HIS A 141 -11.71 -22.94 0.20
CA HIS A 141 -12.42 -23.96 0.96
C HIS A 141 -13.44 -23.42 1.98
N LEU A 142 -13.42 -22.12 2.27
CA LEU A 142 -14.35 -21.48 3.22
C LEU A 142 -15.51 -20.73 2.52
N ASN A 143 -15.87 -21.15 1.30
CA ASN A 143 -17.02 -20.63 0.55
C ASN A 143 -18.28 -21.49 0.68
N SER A 144 -18.48 -22.14 1.84
CA SER A 144 -19.63 -23.03 2.05
C SER A 144 -20.88 -22.26 2.50
N PRO A 145 -22.10 -22.78 2.26
CA PRO A 145 -23.33 -22.15 2.74
C PRO A 145 -23.34 -21.97 4.27
N GLU A 146 -22.73 -22.91 5.01
CA GLU A 146 -22.64 -22.86 6.46
C GLU A 146 -21.74 -21.73 6.94
N GLU A 147 -20.62 -21.48 6.26
CA GLU A 147 -19.73 -20.36 6.60
C GLU A 147 -20.44 -19.03 6.36
N PHE A 148 -21.08 -18.87 5.19
CA PHE A 148 -21.84 -17.67 4.89
C PHE A 148 -23.03 -17.46 5.83
N THR A 149 -23.70 -18.52 6.26
CA THR A 149 -24.77 -18.45 7.28
C THR A 149 -24.22 -17.95 8.62
N LYS A 150 -23.05 -18.44 9.06
CA LYS A 150 -22.40 -17.97 10.30
C LYS A 150 -22.04 -16.49 10.21
N VAL A 151 -21.47 -16.06 9.09
CA VAL A 151 -21.11 -14.65 8.86
C VAL A 151 -22.38 -13.78 8.84
N GLN A 152 -23.42 -14.19 8.13
CA GLN A 152 -24.68 -13.46 8.08
C GLN A 152 -25.31 -13.30 9.48
N ASN A 153 -25.31 -14.36 10.29
CA ASN A 153 -25.80 -14.31 11.67
C ASN A 153 -24.99 -13.33 12.53
N LYS A 154 -23.66 -13.29 12.39
CA LYS A 154 -22.81 -12.31 13.08
C LYS A 154 -23.19 -10.86 12.73
N ILE A 155 -23.41 -10.58 11.44
CA ILE A 155 -23.83 -9.24 10.99
C ILE A 155 -25.23 -8.93 11.52
N LYS A 156 -26.14 -9.91 11.49
CA LYS A 156 -27.50 -9.78 12.00
C LYS A 156 -27.52 -9.43 13.48
N ASP A 157 -26.74 -10.13 14.29
CA ASP A 157 -26.63 -9.87 15.74
C ASP A 157 -26.04 -8.47 16.00
N LEU A 158 -25.02 -8.08 15.23
CA LEU A 158 -24.43 -6.73 15.30
C LEU A 158 -25.47 -5.65 14.99
N VAL A 159 -26.24 -5.79 13.92
CA VAL A 159 -27.28 -4.82 13.54
C VAL A 159 -28.42 -4.82 14.57
N ALA A 160 -28.86 -6.00 15.03
CA ALA A 160 -29.91 -6.14 16.03
C ALA A 160 -29.54 -5.53 17.39
N SER A 161 -28.24 -5.48 17.72
CA SER A 161 -27.77 -4.83 18.95
C SER A 161 -27.99 -3.31 18.98
N GLY A 162 -28.18 -2.67 17.82
CA GLY A 162 -28.19 -1.21 17.68
C GLY A 162 -26.81 -0.55 17.85
N GLN A 163 -25.75 -1.33 18.07
CA GLN A 163 -24.38 -0.85 18.31
C GLN A 163 -23.46 -1.19 17.13
N LEU A 164 -23.68 -0.56 15.98
CA LEU A 164 -22.97 -0.89 14.72
C LEU A 164 -21.47 -0.53 14.73
N GLY A 165 -20.99 0.23 15.71
CA GLY A 165 -19.56 0.56 15.85
C GLY A 165 -19.00 1.24 14.60
N ILE A 166 -17.93 0.69 14.03
CA ILE A 166 -17.29 1.20 12.81
C ILE A 166 -18.20 1.20 11.57
N PHE A 167 -19.32 0.49 11.62
CA PHE A 167 -20.29 0.43 10.54
C PHE A 167 -21.50 1.36 10.77
N ALA A 168 -21.54 2.08 11.89
CA ALA A 168 -22.61 3.04 12.16
C ALA A 168 -22.54 4.20 11.15
N ASN A 169 -23.69 4.60 10.61
CA ASN A 169 -23.81 5.72 9.67
C ASN A 169 -22.92 5.60 8.41
N GLY A 170 -22.64 4.38 7.96
CA GLY A 170 -22.04 4.13 6.64
C GLY A 170 -23.01 4.46 5.51
N TYR A 171 -22.51 4.48 4.27
CA TYR A 171 -23.28 4.80 3.07
C TYR A 171 -24.15 3.63 2.58
N TRP A 172 -24.78 2.92 3.50
CA TRP A 172 -25.62 1.74 3.23
C TRP A 172 -26.87 2.15 2.44
N GLY A 173 -27.21 1.40 1.39
CA GLY A 173 -28.30 1.71 0.47
C GLY A 173 -28.01 2.84 -0.53
N HIS A 174 -26.78 3.37 -0.56
CA HIS A 174 -26.41 4.42 -1.51
C HIS A 174 -26.55 3.91 -2.96
N PRO A 175 -27.06 4.69 -3.92
CA PRO A 175 -27.29 4.24 -5.31
C PRO A 175 -26.04 3.82 -6.07
N ALA A 176 -24.84 4.16 -5.57
CA ALA A 176 -23.58 3.67 -6.12
C ALA A 176 -23.16 2.28 -5.58
N MET A 177 -23.85 1.72 -4.58
CA MET A 177 -23.65 0.33 -4.15
C MET A 177 -24.41 -0.60 -5.11
N LYS A 178 -23.68 -1.41 -5.89
CA LYS A 178 -24.24 -2.17 -7.02
C LYS A 178 -24.23 -3.68 -6.83
N LEU A 179 -23.51 -4.17 -5.83
CA LEU A 179 -23.41 -5.60 -5.59
C LEU A 179 -24.75 -6.19 -5.14
N PRO A 180 -25.15 -7.36 -5.66
CA PRO A 180 -26.30 -8.07 -5.13
C PRO A 180 -26.05 -8.54 -3.69
N PRO A 181 -27.10 -8.79 -2.89
CA PRO A 181 -26.98 -9.25 -1.51
C PRO A 181 -25.97 -10.38 -1.30
N GLU A 182 -26.00 -11.39 -2.16
CA GLU A 182 -25.11 -12.55 -2.07
C GLU A 182 -23.63 -12.19 -2.22
N VAL A 183 -23.29 -11.28 -3.15
CA VAL A 183 -21.90 -10.83 -3.34
C VAL A 183 -21.45 -9.94 -2.19
N ASN A 184 -22.35 -9.13 -1.61
CA ASN A 184 -22.05 -8.42 -0.37
C ASN A 184 -21.73 -9.39 0.78
N LEU A 185 -22.50 -10.48 0.93
CA LEU A 185 -22.26 -11.48 1.97
C LEU A 185 -20.91 -12.19 1.78
N ILE A 186 -20.56 -12.56 0.54
CA ILE A 186 -19.24 -13.11 0.19
C ILE A 186 -18.13 -12.14 0.61
N ALA A 187 -18.22 -10.88 0.20
CA ALA A 187 -17.20 -9.90 0.47
C ALA A 187 -17.03 -9.62 1.97
N VAL A 188 -18.11 -9.64 2.76
CA VAL A 188 -18.02 -9.51 4.23
C VAL A 188 -17.40 -10.76 4.87
N ALA A 189 -17.68 -11.96 4.36
CA ALA A 189 -17.02 -13.17 4.83
C ALA A 189 -15.50 -13.11 4.58
N HIS A 190 -15.10 -12.73 3.36
CA HIS A 190 -13.69 -12.58 2.99
C HIS A 190 -13.01 -11.43 3.74
N TYR A 191 -13.71 -10.34 4.03
CA TYR A 191 -13.23 -9.27 4.92
C TYR A 191 -12.81 -9.82 6.28
N LEU A 192 -13.63 -10.69 6.89
CA LEU A 192 -13.32 -11.30 8.19
C LEU A 192 -12.19 -12.32 8.09
N GLN A 193 -12.15 -13.12 7.03
CA GLN A 193 -11.11 -14.13 6.80
C GLN A 193 -9.74 -13.49 6.51
N ALA A 194 -9.72 -12.36 5.80
CA ALA A 194 -8.52 -11.56 5.53
C ALA A 194 -7.75 -11.17 6.80
N LEU A 195 -8.48 -10.97 7.91
CA LEU A 195 -7.87 -10.63 9.20
C LEU A 195 -6.97 -11.74 9.75
N GLU A 196 -7.19 -13.02 9.42
CA GLU A 196 -6.24 -14.10 9.79
C GLU A 196 -5.06 -14.17 8.82
N CYS A 197 -5.30 -14.10 7.50
CA CYS A 197 -4.22 -14.16 6.51
C CYS A 197 -3.19 -13.05 6.73
N GLN A 198 -3.65 -11.81 6.97
CA GLN A 198 -2.74 -10.70 7.25
C GLN A 198 -1.95 -10.88 8.56
N ARG A 199 -2.50 -11.61 9.56
CA ARG A 199 -1.76 -11.96 10.79
C ARG A 199 -0.65 -12.95 10.47
N ASP A 200 -0.92 -13.98 9.65
CA ASP A 200 0.10 -14.93 9.20
C ASP A 200 1.23 -14.23 8.44
N ALA A 201 0.92 -13.28 7.57
CA ALA A 201 1.92 -12.48 6.86
C ALA A 201 2.80 -11.69 7.85
N ASN A 202 2.20 -11.07 8.87
CA ASN A 202 2.95 -10.38 9.92
C ASN A 202 3.73 -11.31 10.86
N ARG A 203 3.34 -12.59 11.02
CA ARG A 203 4.15 -13.58 11.77
C ARG A 203 5.48 -13.85 11.06
N VAL A 204 5.50 -13.87 9.72
CA VAL A 204 6.76 -13.91 8.92
C VAL A 204 7.63 -12.69 9.23
N VAL A 205 7.05 -11.49 9.17
CA VAL A 205 7.74 -10.23 9.46
C VAL A 205 8.29 -10.23 10.90
N ALA A 206 7.52 -10.68 11.89
CA ALA A 206 7.93 -10.72 13.29
C ALA A 206 9.09 -11.69 13.56
N LEU A 207 9.08 -12.89 12.96
CA LEU A 207 10.12 -13.90 13.19
C LEU A 207 11.51 -13.45 12.70
N LEU A 208 11.56 -12.63 11.65
CA LEU A 208 12.81 -12.05 11.15
C LEU A 208 13.10 -10.67 11.76
N GLY A 209 12.08 -9.83 11.90
CA GLY A 209 12.17 -8.46 12.37
C GLY A 209 12.20 -8.27 13.88
N GLY A 210 11.96 -9.33 14.66
CA GLY A 210 11.81 -9.32 16.12
C GLY A 210 10.42 -8.86 16.59
N LYS A 211 9.76 -7.96 15.86
CA LYS A 211 8.37 -7.51 16.07
C LYS A 211 7.81 -6.82 14.82
N THR A 212 6.50 -6.70 14.75
CA THR A 212 5.79 -5.83 13.80
C THR A 212 4.48 -5.35 14.45
N PRO A 213 4.08 -4.07 14.33
CA PRO A 213 4.76 -2.98 13.61
C PRO A 213 6.14 -2.61 14.14
N HIS A 214 6.91 -1.93 13.29
CA HIS A 214 8.28 -1.45 13.47
C HIS A 214 9.31 -2.56 13.76
N ILE A 215 9.82 -3.20 12.72
CA ILE A 215 10.90 -4.19 12.83
C ILE A 215 12.14 -3.60 13.52
N GLN A 216 12.98 -4.47 14.07
CA GLN A 216 14.17 -4.08 14.83
C GLN A 216 15.38 -4.97 14.53
N ASN A 217 15.47 -5.50 13.30
CA ASN A 217 16.56 -6.38 12.87
C ASN A 217 17.50 -5.74 11.84
N LEU A 218 17.30 -4.48 11.44
CA LEU A 218 18.14 -3.84 10.44
C LEU A 218 19.41 -3.25 11.06
N ALA A 219 20.42 -3.08 10.22
CA ALA A 219 21.60 -2.27 10.48
C ALA A 219 22.10 -1.69 9.15
N VAL A 220 22.78 -0.53 9.20
CA VAL A 220 23.58 -0.07 8.07
C VAL A 220 24.67 -1.12 7.81
N GLY A 221 24.63 -1.77 6.65
CA GLY A 221 25.51 -2.88 6.27
C GLY A 221 24.88 -4.28 6.34
N GLY A 222 23.62 -4.42 6.75
CA GLY A 222 22.93 -5.71 6.67
C GLY A 222 21.77 -5.89 7.65
N VAL A 223 21.79 -7.00 8.38
CA VAL A 223 20.78 -7.36 9.39
C VAL A 223 21.44 -7.88 10.66
N ALA A 224 20.74 -7.77 11.78
CA ALA A 224 21.16 -8.23 13.10
C ALA A 224 20.83 -9.71 13.36
N ASN A 225 20.23 -10.42 12.40
CA ASN A 225 19.88 -11.84 12.54
C ASN A 225 21.14 -12.73 12.54
N PRO A 226 21.48 -13.40 13.65
CA PRO A 226 22.62 -14.32 13.67
C PRO A 226 22.21 -15.67 13.07
N ILE A 227 22.69 -15.99 11.86
CA ILE A 227 22.42 -17.29 11.22
C ILE A 227 23.41 -18.32 11.75
N ASN A 228 22.89 -19.35 12.42
CA ASN A 228 23.64 -20.54 12.84
C ASN A 228 22.67 -21.70 13.03
N LEU A 229 22.76 -22.73 12.18
CA LEU A 229 21.80 -23.84 12.14
C LEU A 229 21.85 -24.72 13.40
N ASP A 230 23.01 -24.77 14.07
CA ASP A 230 23.25 -25.59 15.26
C ASP A 230 23.19 -24.76 16.56
N GLY A 231 23.00 -23.44 16.45
CA GLY A 231 22.98 -22.52 17.57
C GLY A 231 21.64 -22.50 18.32
N LEU A 232 21.71 -22.40 19.64
CA LEU A 232 20.56 -22.10 20.50
C LEU A 232 20.32 -20.58 20.58
N GLY A 233 19.06 -20.16 20.53
CA GLY A 233 18.66 -18.75 20.70
C GLY A 233 18.94 -17.83 19.49
N VAL A 234 19.17 -18.40 18.30
CA VAL A 234 19.56 -17.68 17.07
C VAL A 234 18.68 -18.11 15.88
N LEU A 235 18.91 -17.56 14.69
CA LEU A 235 18.18 -17.95 13.47
C LEU A 235 18.71 -19.30 12.97
N ASN A 236 18.19 -20.38 13.57
CA ASN A 236 18.53 -21.76 13.28
C ASN A 236 17.48 -22.45 12.38
N LEU A 237 17.64 -23.75 12.14
CA LEU A 237 16.75 -24.50 11.23
C LEU A 237 15.28 -24.48 11.70
N GLU A 238 15.03 -24.61 13.01
CA GLU A 238 13.68 -24.62 13.54
C GLU A 238 12.98 -23.26 13.32
N ARG A 239 13.69 -22.15 13.51
CA ARG A 239 13.16 -20.81 13.20
C ARG A 239 12.86 -20.64 11.70
N LEU A 240 13.74 -21.14 10.83
CA LEU A 240 13.52 -21.11 9.37
C LEU A 240 12.31 -21.96 8.95
N MET A 241 12.12 -23.13 9.55
CA MET A 241 10.93 -23.97 9.34
C MET A 241 9.66 -23.24 9.81
N TYR A 242 9.74 -22.52 10.92
CA TYR A 242 8.60 -21.76 11.42
C TYR A 242 8.21 -20.61 10.48
N ILE A 243 9.18 -19.87 9.97
CA ILE A 243 8.98 -18.84 8.92
C ILE A 243 8.31 -19.45 7.70
N LYS A 244 8.84 -20.56 7.18
CA LYS A 244 8.32 -21.23 5.99
C LYS A 244 6.87 -21.67 6.17
N SER A 245 6.51 -22.18 7.36
CA SER A 245 5.14 -22.61 7.65
C SER A 245 4.09 -21.50 7.56
N PHE A 246 4.48 -20.24 7.79
CA PHE A 246 3.59 -19.09 7.63
C PHE A 246 3.55 -18.59 6.19
N ILE A 247 4.68 -18.58 5.48
CA ILE A 247 4.73 -18.25 4.06
C ILE A 247 3.78 -19.15 3.27
N ASP A 248 3.76 -20.45 3.57
CA ASP A 248 2.95 -21.44 2.84
C ASP A 248 1.43 -21.25 2.99
N LYS A 249 0.99 -20.50 4.01
CA LYS A 249 -0.44 -20.20 4.24
C LYS A 249 -0.95 -19.01 3.43
N LEU A 250 -0.05 -18.15 2.94
CA LEU A 250 -0.45 -16.87 2.34
C LEU A 250 -0.98 -17.03 0.91
N SER A 251 -0.34 -17.93 0.14
CA SER A 251 -0.60 -18.05 -1.30
C SER A 251 -2.05 -18.40 -1.60
N ASP A 252 -2.64 -19.34 -0.85
CA ASP A 252 -4.00 -19.80 -1.12
C ASP A 252 -5.02 -18.68 -0.96
N PHE A 253 -4.94 -17.89 0.12
CA PHE A 253 -5.84 -16.76 0.30
C PHE A 253 -5.63 -15.68 -0.76
N VAL A 254 -4.37 -15.34 -1.08
CA VAL A 254 -4.08 -14.31 -2.10
C VAL A 254 -4.62 -14.73 -3.46
N GLU A 255 -4.40 -15.97 -3.88
CA GLU A 255 -4.78 -16.46 -5.21
C GLU A 255 -6.27 -16.80 -5.34
N GLN A 256 -6.88 -17.34 -4.28
CA GLN A 256 -8.23 -17.91 -4.34
C GLN A 256 -9.29 -16.98 -3.74
N VAL A 257 -8.90 -15.94 -2.98
CA VAL A 257 -9.82 -14.99 -2.35
C VAL A 257 -9.53 -13.58 -2.85
N TYR A 258 -8.37 -13.01 -2.53
CA TYR A 258 -8.07 -11.61 -2.87
C TYR A 258 -8.09 -11.34 -4.39
N LYS A 259 -7.39 -12.16 -5.18
CA LYS A 259 -7.40 -12.05 -6.64
C LYS A 259 -8.80 -12.21 -7.23
N VAL A 260 -9.57 -13.18 -6.71
CA VAL A 260 -10.93 -13.47 -7.20
C VAL A 260 -11.88 -12.32 -6.87
N ASP A 261 -11.87 -11.84 -5.62
CA ASP A 261 -12.71 -10.73 -5.19
C ASP A 261 -12.40 -9.46 -5.98
N THR A 262 -11.13 -9.22 -6.32
CA THR A 262 -10.76 -8.08 -7.17
C THR A 262 -11.48 -8.13 -8.52
N ALA A 263 -11.51 -9.30 -9.17
CA ALA A 263 -12.23 -9.49 -10.43
C ALA A 263 -13.75 -9.41 -10.26
N VAL A 264 -14.30 -9.99 -9.18
CA VAL A 264 -15.72 -9.93 -8.86
C VAL A 264 -16.18 -8.48 -8.67
N ILE A 265 -15.49 -7.69 -7.85
CA ILE A 265 -15.81 -6.27 -7.66
C ILE A 265 -15.74 -5.53 -9.01
N ALA A 266 -14.65 -5.71 -9.78
CA ALA A 266 -14.52 -5.05 -11.09
C ALA A 266 -15.68 -5.39 -12.05
N ALA A 267 -16.20 -6.62 -12.03
CA ALA A 267 -17.29 -7.07 -12.89
C ALA A 267 -18.62 -6.33 -12.64
N PHE A 268 -18.89 -5.90 -11.40
CA PHE A 268 -20.10 -5.14 -11.05
C PHE A 268 -19.92 -3.62 -11.15
N TYR A 269 -18.69 -3.16 -11.37
CA TYR A 269 -18.32 -1.75 -11.44
C TYR A 269 -17.59 -1.37 -12.74
N PRO A 270 -18.08 -1.77 -13.92
CA PRO A 270 -17.35 -1.59 -15.19
C PRO A 270 -17.08 -0.12 -15.50
N GLU A 271 -17.98 0.78 -15.12
CA GLU A 271 -17.79 2.21 -15.35
C GLU A 271 -16.65 2.83 -14.53
N TRP A 272 -16.17 2.16 -13.47
CA TRP A 272 -15.03 2.64 -12.68
C TRP A 272 -13.69 2.37 -13.36
N LEU A 273 -13.65 1.51 -14.38
CA LEU A 273 -12.47 1.30 -15.23
C LEU A 273 -12.21 2.47 -16.19
N THR A 274 -13.18 3.38 -16.38
CA THR A 274 -13.09 4.50 -17.33
C THR A 274 -12.90 5.86 -16.66
N ARG A 275 -12.72 5.89 -15.34
CA ARG A 275 -12.49 7.11 -14.56
C ARG A 275 -11.41 6.90 -13.50
N GLY A 276 -11.02 7.97 -12.82
CA GLY A 276 -10.02 7.91 -11.76
C GLY A 276 -8.57 7.90 -12.25
N LYS A 277 -8.33 8.08 -13.56
CA LYS A 277 -6.97 8.29 -14.10
C LYS A 277 -6.36 9.54 -13.45
N GLY A 278 -5.35 9.35 -12.61
CA GLY A 278 -4.70 10.41 -11.84
C GLY A 278 -3.54 11.09 -12.56
N ALA A 279 -2.80 10.33 -13.38
CA ALA A 279 -1.70 10.88 -14.17
C ALA A 279 -1.61 10.28 -15.58
N VAL A 280 -0.68 10.83 -16.36
CA VAL A 280 -0.22 10.24 -17.63
C VAL A 280 1.23 9.75 -17.55
N ASN A 281 1.94 10.05 -16.46
CA ASN A 281 3.32 9.62 -16.29
C ASN A 281 3.40 8.69 -15.08
N TYR A 282 4.16 7.61 -15.18
CA TYR A 282 4.25 6.58 -14.16
C TYR A 282 5.72 6.26 -13.85
N LEU A 283 6.06 6.15 -12.56
CA LEU A 283 7.42 5.84 -12.11
C LEU A 283 7.40 4.69 -11.10
N SER A 284 8.28 3.72 -11.29
CA SER A 284 8.63 2.73 -10.29
C SER A 284 10.14 2.52 -10.24
N VAL A 285 10.66 2.20 -9.05
CA VAL A 285 12.06 1.81 -8.87
C VAL A 285 12.18 0.29 -8.85
N PRO A 286 13.29 -0.30 -9.34
CA PRO A 286 13.47 -1.74 -9.29
C PRO A 286 13.56 -2.19 -7.82
N GLU A 287 13.11 -3.40 -7.50
CA GLU A 287 13.03 -3.86 -6.11
C GLU A 287 13.34 -5.35 -5.99
N PHE A 288 13.68 -5.76 -4.76
CA PHE A 288 14.17 -7.08 -4.37
C PHE A 288 15.53 -7.41 -4.99
N PRO A 289 16.61 -6.72 -4.57
CA PRO A 289 17.97 -7.04 -5.01
C PRO A 289 18.37 -8.44 -4.56
N THR A 290 19.12 -9.17 -5.39
CA THR A 290 19.47 -10.59 -5.12
C THR A 290 20.94 -10.91 -5.18
N ASP A 291 21.79 -9.93 -5.45
CA ASP A 291 23.24 -10.07 -5.41
C ASP A 291 23.87 -9.36 -4.19
N SER A 292 25.20 -9.46 -4.07
CA SER A 292 25.98 -8.79 -3.03
C SER A 292 26.47 -7.40 -3.42
N LYS A 293 25.96 -6.84 -4.53
CA LYS A 293 26.34 -5.55 -5.13
C LYS A 293 25.15 -4.59 -5.20
N ASN A 294 24.14 -4.84 -4.37
CA ASN A 294 22.93 -4.03 -4.24
C ASN A 294 22.11 -3.94 -5.55
N GLY A 295 22.19 -4.96 -6.41
CA GLY A 295 21.57 -5.02 -7.73
C GLY A 295 20.83 -6.34 -7.99
N SER A 296 20.77 -6.75 -9.26
CA SER A 296 20.06 -7.96 -9.73
C SER A 296 18.64 -8.06 -9.15
N PHE A 297 17.83 -7.04 -9.44
CA PHE A 297 16.47 -6.92 -8.92
C PHE A 297 15.49 -7.95 -9.52
N LEU A 298 14.61 -8.52 -8.70
CA LEU A 298 13.54 -9.39 -9.19
C LEU A 298 12.44 -8.61 -9.90
N PHE A 299 12.11 -7.40 -9.41
CA PHE A 299 11.14 -6.52 -10.04
C PHE A 299 11.85 -5.42 -10.83
N PRO A 300 11.49 -5.22 -12.11
CA PRO A 300 12.02 -4.10 -12.89
C PRO A 300 11.47 -2.78 -12.37
N GLY A 301 12.24 -1.72 -12.57
CA GLY A 301 11.79 -0.34 -12.43
C GLY A 301 11.80 0.36 -13.78
N GLY A 302 11.20 1.52 -13.83
CA GLY A 302 11.20 2.34 -15.02
C GLY A 302 10.26 3.52 -14.94
N TYR A 303 10.24 4.25 -16.04
CA TYR A 303 9.45 5.44 -16.23
C TYR A 303 8.68 5.36 -17.54
N ILE A 304 7.40 5.71 -17.50
CA ILE A 304 6.48 5.72 -18.64
C ILE A 304 5.91 7.13 -18.75
N GLU A 305 5.88 7.67 -19.96
CA GLU A 305 5.30 8.98 -20.27
C GLU A 305 4.00 8.85 -21.07
N ASN A 306 3.15 9.88 -20.97
CA ASN A 306 1.97 10.07 -21.82
C ASN A 306 0.98 8.88 -21.86
N ALA A 307 0.98 8.04 -20.83
CA ALA A 307 0.23 6.80 -20.73
C ALA A 307 0.46 5.84 -21.92
N ASP A 308 1.68 5.84 -22.45
CA ASP A 308 2.09 5.02 -23.59
C ASP A 308 3.19 4.04 -23.15
N LEU A 309 2.88 2.74 -23.08
CA LEU A 309 3.84 1.71 -22.67
C LEU A 309 5.07 1.64 -23.60
N SER A 310 4.97 2.10 -24.85
CA SER A 310 6.12 2.13 -25.77
C SER A 310 7.16 3.19 -25.39
N SER A 311 6.79 4.18 -24.56
CA SER A 311 7.69 5.18 -24.01
C SER A 311 8.55 4.68 -22.84
N TYR A 312 8.38 3.42 -22.45
CA TYR A 312 9.06 2.82 -21.30
C TYR A 312 10.57 3.00 -21.35
N ARG A 313 11.10 3.68 -20.32
CA ARG A 313 12.53 3.80 -20.04
C ARG A 313 12.87 2.93 -18.83
N PRO A 314 13.71 1.88 -18.98
CA PRO A 314 14.08 0.99 -17.88
C PRO A 314 14.91 1.71 -16.82
N ILE A 315 14.65 1.44 -15.54
CA ILE A 315 15.52 1.78 -14.41
C ILE A 315 15.95 0.46 -13.77
N THR A 316 17.23 0.10 -13.92
CA THR A 316 17.77 -1.19 -13.47
C THR A 316 18.74 -1.08 -12.29
N SER A 317 19.01 0.15 -11.82
CA SER A 317 19.89 0.43 -10.69
C SER A 317 19.28 1.49 -9.78
N HIS A 318 19.50 1.36 -8.47
CA HIS A 318 19.20 2.42 -7.50
C HIS A 318 20.15 3.61 -7.62
N SER A 319 21.25 3.47 -8.37
CA SER A 319 22.22 4.54 -8.65
C SER A 319 22.03 5.16 -10.04
N ASP A 320 20.85 4.99 -10.65
CA ASP A 320 20.56 5.57 -11.96
C ASP A 320 20.47 7.10 -11.87
N GLU A 321 21.45 7.79 -12.47
CA GLU A 321 21.56 9.24 -12.45
C GLU A 321 20.35 9.96 -13.06
N TYR A 322 19.66 9.34 -14.03
CA TYR A 322 18.43 9.90 -14.60
C TYR A 322 17.30 9.94 -13.56
N LEU A 323 17.16 8.88 -12.78
CA LEU A 323 16.20 8.84 -11.68
C LEU A 323 16.56 9.90 -10.62
N ILE A 324 17.82 9.90 -10.17
CA ILE A 324 18.27 10.75 -9.06
C ILE A 324 18.14 12.24 -9.41
N LYS A 325 18.64 12.65 -10.58
CA LYS A 325 18.66 14.07 -11.00
C LYS A 325 17.28 14.60 -11.39
N GLY A 326 16.33 13.72 -11.70
CA GLY A 326 14.99 14.13 -12.12
C GLY A 326 14.08 14.56 -10.97
N ILE A 327 14.33 14.12 -9.74
CA ILE A 327 13.41 14.31 -8.61
C ILE A 327 13.60 15.70 -8.00
N GLN A 328 12.51 16.46 -7.90
CA GLN A 328 12.45 17.74 -7.19
C GLN A 328 11.14 17.88 -6.42
N GLU A 329 11.11 18.72 -5.38
CA GLU A 329 9.92 19.05 -4.62
C GLU A 329 9.71 20.57 -4.55
N SER A 330 8.47 21.03 -4.71
CA SER A 330 8.08 22.42 -4.49
C SER A 330 7.12 22.55 -3.31
N ALA A 331 7.21 23.67 -2.59
CA ALA A 331 6.31 24.02 -1.49
C ALA A 331 5.45 25.27 -1.79
N LYS A 332 5.30 25.64 -3.06
CA LYS A 332 4.46 26.77 -3.48
C LYS A 332 3.04 26.71 -2.91
N HIS A 333 2.42 25.53 -2.93
CA HIS A 333 1.06 25.29 -2.40
C HIS A 333 1.05 24.51 -1.08
N SER A 334 2.20 24.44 -0.40
CA SER A 334 2.39 23.70 0.85
C SER A 334 2.83 24.64 1.96
N TRP A 335 2.52 24.30 3.22
CA TRP A 335 2.84 25.12 4.41
C TRP A 335 4.32 25.08 4.81
N TYR A 336 5.21 25.38 3.86
CA TYR A 336 6.65 25.57 4.07
C TYR A 336 7.14 26.87 3.44
N LYS A 337 8.24 27.39 3.98
CA LYS A 337 8.78 28.71 3.62
C LYS A 337 9.36 28.78 2.21
N ASP A 338 10.20 27.81 1.84
CA ASP A 338 10.96 27.84 0.59
C ASP A 338 10.16 27.15 -0.52
N GLU A 339 9.83 27.88 -1.59
CA GLU A 339 8.77 27.45 -2.53
C GLU A 339 9.29 26.87 -3.85
N ALA A 340 10.47 27.30 -4.30
CA ALA A 340 11.05 26.88 -5.57
C ALA A 340 11.31 25.35 -5.57
N PRO A 341 11.26 24.69 -6.74
CA PRO A 341 11.65 23.28 -6.84
C PRO A 341 13.07 23.04 -6.31
N GLN A 342 13.20 22.15 -5.32
CA GLN A 342 14.47 21.76 -4.71
C GLN A 342 14.72 20.28 -4.98
N ALA A 343 15.95 19.92 -5.37
CA ALA A 343 16.36 18.52 -5.30
C ALA A 343 16.47 18.10 -3.83
N PRO A 344 16.15 16.84 -3.46
CA PRO A 344 16.08 16.43 -2.05
C PRO A 344 17.40 16.59 -1.26
N TRP A 345 18.56 16.50 -1.91
CA TRP A 345 19.85 16.71 -1.23
C TRP A 345 20.06 18.15 -0.75
N GLU A 346 19.47 19.13 -1.43
CA GLU A 346 19.44 20.55 -1.06
C GLU A 346 18.10 20.97 -0.44
N GLY A 347 17.22 20.00 -0.18
CA GLY A 347 15.85 20.21 0.27
C GLY A 347 15.78 20.84 1.66
N THR A 348 14.79 21.72 1.84
CA THR A 348 14.50 22.39 3.11
C THR A 348 13.10 22.03 3.60
N THR A 349 12.90 22.02 4.92
CA THR A 349 11.60 21.74 5.55
C THR A 349 11.35 22.70 6.72
N ILE A 350 11.15 23.98 6.37
CA ILE A 350 10.88 25.05 7.34
C ILE A 350 9.36 25.29 7.35
N PRO A 351 8.62 24.85 8.40
CA PRO A 351 7.17 25.00 8.44
C PRO A 351 6.79 26.49 8.43
N ALA A 352 5.79 26.85 7.64
CA ALA A 352 5.26 28.20 7.49
C ALA A 352 3.74 28.10 7.29
N TYR A 353 3.03 27.78 8.38
CA TYR A 353 1.57 27.65 8.36
C TYR A 353 0.90 29.01 8.38
N ASP A 354 0.00 29.25 7.42
CA ASP A 354 -0.75 30.49 7.25
C ASP A 354 -2.26 30.26 7.01
N GLY A 355 -2.74 29.02 7.22
CA GLY A 355 -4.13 28.64 7.02
C GLY A 355 -4.42 28.14 5.60
N TRP A 356 -5.68 27.78 5.34
CA TRP A 356 -6.11 27.29 4.02
C TRP A 356 -6.34 28.45 3.05
N SER A 357 -5.78 28.35 1.84
CA SER A 357 -6.10 29.22 0.71
C SER A 357 -6.25 28.41 -0.58
N ASP A 358 -7.40 28.54 -1.26
CA ASP A 358 -7.73 27.78 -2.47
C ASP A 358 -6.70 28.00 -3.61
N ASP A 359 -6.13 29.21 -3.69
CA ASP A 359 -5.12 29.59 -4.70
C ASP A 359 -3.71 29.75 -4.09
N GLY A 360 -3.57 29.57 -2.77
CA GLY A 360 -2.33 29.68 -2.02
C GLY A 360 -1.89 28.35 -1.43
N LYS A 361 -1.40 28.35 -0.17
CA LYS A 361 -1.00 27.14 0.54
C LYS A 361 -2.21 26.46 1.15
N TYR A 362 -2.29 25.13 1.00
CA TYR A 362 -3.42 24.36 1.52
C TYR A 362 -3.04 22.98 2.10
N SER A 363 -1.76 22.62 2.18
CA SER A 363 -1.35 21.25 2.58
C SER A 363 0.00 21.19 3.30
N TRP A 364 0.18 20.22 4.20
CA TRP A 364 1.51 19.85 4.72
C TRP A 364 2.30 18.94 3.76
N VAL A 365 1.70 18.46 2.69
CA VAL A 365 2.38 17.62 1.69
C VAL A 365 3.08 18.53 0.68
N LYS A 366 4.40 18.35 0.48
CA LYS A 366 5.15 19.00 -0.62
C LYS A 366 4.64 18.48 -1.98
N SER A 367 5.03 19.13 -3.07
CA SER A 367 4.64 18.71 -4.43
C SER A 367 5.85 18.16 -5.20
N PRO A 368 6.12 16.84 -5.17
CA PRO A 368 7.17 16.22 -5.95
C PRO A 368 6.90 16.27 -7.45
N THR A 369 7.96 16.37 -8.24
CA THR A 369 7.95 16.27 -9.70
C THR A 369 9.14 15.47 -10.19
N PHE A 370 9.01 14.88 -11.39
CA PHE A 370 10.10 14.22 -12.09
C PHE A 370 10.38 14.97 -13.39
N TYR A 371 11.52 15.66 -13.49
CA TYR A 371 11.85 16.60 -14.56
C TYR A 371 10.70 17.60 -14.83
N GLY A 372 10.10 18.13 -13.76
CA GLY A 372 8.98 19.08 -13.80
C GLY A 372 7.61 18.47 -14.12
N LYS A 373 7.51 17.15 -14.32
CA LYS A 373 6.24 16.46 -14.59
C LYS A 373 5.62 15.89 -13.32
N THR A 374 4.30 15.96 -13.21
CA THR A 374 3.52 15.21 -12.21
C THR A 374 3.48 13.73 -12.61
N VAL A 375 3.70 12.85 -11.63
CA VAL A 375 3.86 11.41 -11.83
C VAL A 375 3.03 10.64 -10.81
N GLU A 376 2.41 9.55 -11.26
CA GLU A 376 1.78 8.57 -10.39
C GLU A 376 2.77 7.44 -10.05
N VAL A 377 2.80 7.05 -8.78
CA VAL A 377 3.60 5.94 -8.25
C VAL A 377 2.68 4.89 -7.62
N GLY A 378 3.22 3.73 -7.25
CA GLY A 378 2.48 2.67 -6.57
C GLY A 378 2.20 1.44 -7.45
N PRO A 379 1.25 0.58 -7.05
CA PRO A 379 1.03 -0.71 -7.71
C PRO A 379 0.68 -0.61 -9.20
N LEU A 380 -0.14 0.37 -9.61
CA LEU A 380 -0.47 0.58 -11.02
C LEU A 380 0.77 0.93 -11.85
N ALA A 381 1.55 1.92 -11.42
CA ALA A 381 2.81 2.30 -12.07
C ALA A 381 3.77 1.11 -12.22
N ASN A 382 3.96 0.34 -11.15
CA ASN A 382 4.81 -0.85 -11.15
C ASN A 382 4.28 -1.95 -12.10
N MET A 383 2.96 -2.17 -12.14
CA MET A 383 2.34 -3.11 -13.07
C MET A 383 2.58 -2.70 -14.52
N LEU A 384 2.34 -1.43 -14.87
CA LEU A 384 2.57 -0.91 -16.23
C LEU A 384 4.04 -1.05 -16.65
N VAL A 385 4.97 -0.72 -15.75
CA VAL A 385 6.41 -0.91 -15.98
C VAL A 385 6.75 -2.38 -16.22
N LYS A 386 6.22 -3.31 -15.42
CA LYS A 386 6.45 -4.75 -15.60
C LYS A 386 5.89 -5.28 -16.92
N LEU A 387 4.73 -4.78 -17.34
CA LEU A 387 4.12 -5.12 -18.63
C LEU A 387 4.97 -4.59 -19.79
N ALA A 388 5.39 -3.33 -19.73
CA ALA A 388 6.25 -2.73 -20.75
C ALA A 388 7.64 -3.41 -20.81
N ALA A 389 8.14 -3.92 -19.68
CA ALA A 389 9.36 -4.71 -19.60
C ALA A 389 9.20 -6.16 -20.09
N GLY A 390 8.01 -6.59 -20.50
CA GLY A 390 7.77 -7.95 -21.00
C GLY A 390 7.88 -9.05 -19.93
N ARG A 391 7.57 -8.74 -18.66
CA ARG A 391 7.67 -9.72 -17.58
C ARG A 391 6.53 -10.75 -17.65
N GLU A 392 6.85 -11.97 -18.08
CA GLU A 392 5.88 -13.08 -18.25
C GLU A 392 4.96 -13.30 -17.05
N SER A 393 5.52 -13.42 -15.84
CA SER A 393 4.69 -13.64 -14.63
C SER A 393 3.66 -12.54 -14.33
N THR A 394 3.84 -11.33 -14.86
CA THR A 394 2.84 -10.24 -14.75
C THR A 394 1.81 -10.35 -15.86
N GLN A 395 2.22 -10.66 -17.09
CA GLN A 395 1.32 -10.85 -18.24
C GLN A 395 0.37 -12.05 -18.00
N ASN A 396 0.90 -13.20 -17.58
CA ASN A 396 0.14 -14.43 -17.33
C ASN A 396 -0.89 -14.30 -16.20
N LYS A 397 -0.84 -13.23 -15.38
CA LYS A 397 -1.80 -12.97 -14.30
C LYS A 397 -2.93 -12.03 -14.74
N LEU A 398 -2.81 -11.41 -15.91
CA LEU A 398 -3.80 -10.52 -16.50
C LEU A 398 -4.58 -11.16 -17.66
N GLU A 399 -4.04 -12.23 -18.25
CA GLU A 399 -4.77 -13.18 -19.10
C GLU A 399 -5.70 -14.06 -18.26
#